data_AF-A0A1I7TTV2-F1
#
_entry.id   AF-A0A1I7TTV2-F1
#
_cell.length_a   1.000
_cell.length_b   1.000
_cell.length_c   1.000
_cell.angle_alpha   90.00
_cell.angle_beta   90.00
_cell.angle_gamma   90.00
#
_symmetry.space_group_name_H-M   'P 1'
#
loop_
_entity.id
_entity.type
_entity.pdbx_description
1 polymer ?
#
loop_
_entity_poly.entity_id
_entity_poly.type
_entity_poly.pdbx_seq_one_letter_code
_entity_poly.pdbx_strand_id
1 'polypeptide(L)'
;MECLLLCFERKHQSIARISKTHVLPKFFRILVYFAWIVSPFNVYTWFSTLSLPEDEKFDYIMENAPELLQDFIALPNFDIYRKTTSFTLFFTVIILIGILLNVLFVLCSYDIFQLMAGIKLQISPKRYQKHQEAVISIMVQFGTSIICFVPPFFLAIIIIAHIGEAQSK
;
A
#
# COMPACT_ATOMS: atom_id res chain seq x y z
N MET A 1 3.20 -6.51 -1.38
CA MET A 1 3.59 -5.43 -2.33
C MET A 1 5.05 -5.02 -2.19
N GLU A 2 5.59 -4.90 -0.98
CA GLU A 2 6.94 -4.38 -0.71
C GLU A 2 8.06 -5.17 -1.41
N CYS A 3 8.01 -6.51 -1.37
CA CYS A 3 8.97 -7.36 -2.10
C CYS A 3 8.92 -7.16 -3.63
N LEU A 4 7.74 -6.84 -4.20
CA LEU A 4 7.59 -6.60 -5.63
C LEU A 4 8.22 -5.27 -6.03
N LEU A 5 8.03 -4.24 -5.19
CA LEU A 5 8.62 -2.94 -5.42
C LEU A 5 10.15 -2.98 -5.25
N LEU A 6 10.67 -3.77 -4.30
CA LEU A 6 12.11 -4.06 -4.17
C LEU A 6 12.68 -4.76 -5.42
N CYS A 7 11.97 -5.77 -5.92
CA CYS A 7 12.34 -6.47 -7.15
C CYS A 7 12.32 -5.53 -8.37
N PHE A 8 11.32 -4.66 -8.45
CA PHE A 8 11.20 -3.65 -9.51
C PHE A 8 12.36 -2.66 -9.48
N GLU A 9 12.70 -2.10 -8.31
CA GLU A 9 13.81 -1.17 -8.19
C GLU A 9 15.16 -1.81 -8.53
N ARG A 10 15.41 -3.03 -8.05
CA ARG A 10 16.62 -3.79 -8.42
C ARG A 10 16.70 -4.02 -9.92
N LYS A 11 15.58 -4.29 -10.57
CA LYS A 11 15.49 -4.48 -12.02
C LYS A 11 15.75 -3.16 -12.78
N HIS A 12 15.12 -2.07 -12.36
CA HIS A 12 15.35 -0.72 -12.89
C HIS A 12 16.84 -0.36 -12.83
N GLN A 13 17.45 -0.51 -11.65
CA GLN A 13 18.87 -0.18 -11.46
C GLN A 13 19.81 -1.07 -12.27
N SER A 14 19.47 -2.36 -12.45
CA SER A 14 20.27 -3.24 -13.30
C SER A 14 20.24 -2.81 -14.78
N ILE A 15 19.11 -2.32 -15.29
CA ILE A 15 18.96 -1.84 -16.67
C ILE A 15 19.58 -0.44 -16.83
N ALA A 16 19.34 0.47 -15.89
CA ALA A 16 19.92 1.81 -15.85
C ALA A 16 21.47 1.78 -15.82
N ARG A 17 22.06 0.82 -15.09
CA ARG A 17 23.51 0.65 -15.03
C ARG A 17 24.12 0.16 -16.35
N ILE A 18 23.37 -0.63 -17.13
CA ILE A 18 23.77 -1.05 -18.48
C ILE A 18 23.64 0.12 -19.46
N SER A 19 22.56 0.91 -19.33
CA SER A 19 22.27 2.06 -20.19
C SER A 19 23.02 3.35 -19.82
N LYS A 20 23.82 3.36 -18.73
CA LYS A 20 24.50 4.53 -18.14
C LYS A 20 23.61 5.78 -17.92
N THR A 21 22.30 5.62 -17.94
CA THR A 21 21.31 6.72 -17.89
C THR A 21 20.36 6.44 -16.73
N HIS A 22 19.89 7.48 -16.02
CA HIS A 22 18.98 7.36 -14.85
C HIS A 22 19.44 6.46 -13.69
N VAL A 23 20.74 6.48 -13.35
CA VAL A 23 21.26 5.77 -12.17
C VAL A 23 20.90 6.54 -10.89
N LEU A 24 20.13 5.92 -9.99
CA LEU A 24 19.79 6.55 -8.70
C LEU A 24 21.04 6.56 -7.80
N PRO A 25 21.36 7.68 -7.15
CA PRO A 25 22.48 7.74 -6.21
C PRO A 25 22.25 6.79 -5.03
N LYS A 26 23.32 6.08 -4.63
CA LYS A 26 23.25 5.01 -3.61
C LYS A 26 22.65 5.48 -2.28
N PHE A 27 22.91 6.74 -1.89
CA PHE A 27 22.38 7.35 -0.68
C PHE A 27 20.84 7.43 -0.70
N PHE A 28 20.26 7.89 -1.81
CA PHE A 28 18.82 8.03 -1.96
C PHE A 28 18.11 6.67 -1.85
N ARG A 29 18.73 5.61 -2.39
CA ARG A 29 18.24 4.24 -2.26
C ARG A 29 18.24 3.75 -0.81
N ILE A 30 19.29 4.04 -0.04
CA ILE A 30 19.35 3.67 1.38
C ILE A 30 18.23 4.36 2.17
N LEU A 31 17.99 5.65 1.89
CA LEU A 31 16.88 6.38 2.51
C LEU A 31 15.51 5.77 2.19
N VAL A 32 15.26 5.42 0.93
CA VAL A 32 14.01 4.78 0.52
C VAL A 32 13.82 3.41 1.20
N TYR A 33 14.88 2.60 1.32
CA TYR A 33 14.80 1.33 2.04
C TYR A 33 14.52 1.50 3.53
N PHE A 34 15.17 2.48 4.16
CA PHE A 34 14.92 2.78 5.57
C PHE A 34 13.48 3.25 5.77
N ALA A 35 13.00 4.16 4.92
CA ALA A 35 11.61 4.62 4.95
C ALA A 35 10.61 3.47 4.78
N TRP A 36 10.91 2.50 3.90
CA TRP A 36 10.04 1.34 3.73
C TRP A 36 9.95 0.43 4.95
N ILE A 37 11.07 0.15 5.61
CA ILE A 37 11.08 -0.68 6.82
C ILE A 37 10.32 0.01 7.95
N VAL A 38 10.45 1.33 8.06
CA VAL A 38 9.85 2.14 9.13
C VAL A 38 8.36 2.43 8.87
N SER A 39 7.93 2.47 7.61
CA SER A 39 6.55 2.74 7.20
C SER A 39 5.49 1.84 7.87
N PRO A 40 5.58 0.50 7.88
CA PRO A 40 4.54 -0.36 8.46
C PRO A 40 4.37 -0.12 9.97
N PHE A 41 5.45 0.17 10.69
CA PHE A 41 5.37 0.51 12.12
C PHE A 41 4.63 1.83 12.35
N ASN A 42 4.85 2.84 11.50
CA ASN A 42 4.14 4.11 11.59
C ASN A 42 2.66 3.98 11.25
N VAL A 43 2.34 3.22 10.19
CA VAL A 43 0.94 2.97 9.81
C VAL A 43 0.23 2.19 10.91
N TYR A 44 0.87 1.18 11.48
CA TYR A 44 0.32 0.39 12.59
C TYR A 44 0.08 1.24 13.84
N THR A 45 1.07 2.03 14.26
CA THR A 45 0.95 2.89 15.45
C THR A 45 -0.12 3.97 15.27
N TRP A 46 -0.25 4.55 14.07
CA TRP A 46 -1.34 5.48 13.80
C TRP A 46 -2.69 4.76 13.80
N PHE A 47 -2.78 3.58 13.17
CA PHE A 47 -4.00 2.79 13.18
C PHE A 47 -4.43 2.38 14.60
N SER A 48 -3.50 1.99 15.47
CA SER A 48 -3.80 1.62 16.85
C SER A 48 -4.36 2.78 17.67
N THR A 49 -3.96 4.03 17.38
CA THR A 49 -4.54 5.22 18.02
C THR A 49 -5.98 5.53 17.58
N LEU A 50 -6.48 4.87 16.53
CA LEU A 50 -7.87 5.04 16.07
C LEU A 50 -8.85 4.09 16.76
N SER A 51 -8.36 3.02 17.41
CA SER A 51 -9.21 2.14 18.21
C SER A 51 -9.58 2.86 19.52
N LEU A 52 -10.83 2.69 19.98
CA LEU A 52 -11.21 3.16 21.30
C LEU A 52 -10.37 2.47 22.38
N PRO A 53 -9.93 3.18 23.43
CA PRO A 53 -9.24 2.56 24.54
C PRO A 53 -10.19 1.59 25.27
N GLU A 54 -9.65 0.50 25.82
CA GLU A 54 -10.44 -0.64 26.29
C GLU A 54 -11.43 -0.30 27.41
N ASP A 55 -11.12 0.73 28.19
CA ASP A 55 -11.98 1.28 29.24
C ASP A 55 -13.23 1.95 28.68
N GLU A 56 -13.13 2.67 27.55
CA GLU A 56 -14.27 3.34 26.91
C GLU A 56 -15.09 2.43 25.97
N LYS A 57 -14.56 1.26 25.57
CA LYS A 57 -15.23 0.35 24.62
C LYS A 57 -16.58 -0.15 25.16
N PHE A 58 -16.62 -0.59 26.42
CA PHE A 58 -17.84 -1.16 27.02
C PHE A 58 -18.86 -0.07 27.38
N ASP A 59 -18.41 1.07 27.88
CA ASP A 59 -19.28 2.22 28.14
C ASP A 59 -19.95 2.71 26.85
N TYR A 60 -19.19 2.76 25.75
CA TYR A 60 -19.73 3.12 24.44
C TYR A 60 -20.79 2.14 23.92
N ILE A 61 -20.59 0.83 24.11
CA ILE A 61 -21.61 -0.19 23.76
C ILE A 61 -22.84 -0.06 24.64
N MET A 62 -22.67 0.15 25.94
CA MET A 62 -23.78 0.25 26.89
C MET A 62 -24.66 1.47 26.62
N GLU A 63 -24.07 2.57 26.15
CA GLU A 63 -24.79 3.80 25.80
C GLU A 63 -25.49 3.73 24.42
N ASN A 64 -24.85 3.13 23.41
CA ASN A 64 -25.33 3.19 22.02
C ASN A 64 -26.03 1.90 21.54
N ALA A 65 -25.74 0.74 22.14
CA ALA A 65 -26.27 -0.56 21.72
C ALA A 65 -26.26 -1.60 22.86
N PRO A 66 -27.01 -1.38 23.95
CA PRO A 66 -26.98 -2.22 25.15
C PRO A 66 -27.43 -3.68 24.88
N GLU A 67 -28.24 -3.90 23.84
CA GLU A 67 -28.71 -5.22 23.41
C GLU A 67 -27.60 -6.11 22.82
N LEU A 68 -26.56 -5.51 22.25
CA LEU A 68 -25.42 -6.23 21.66
C LEU A 68 -24.32 -6.53 22.70
N LEU A 69 -24.41 -5.97 23.90
CA LEU A 69 -23.38 -6.06 24.93
C LEU A 69 -23.00 -7.51 25.27
N GLN A 70 -23.96 -8.42 25.39
CA GLN A 70 -23.67 -9.83 25.68
C GLN A 70 -22.90 -10.53 24.56
N ASP A 71 -23.19 -10.21 23.30
CA ASP A 71 -22.51 -10.80 22.15
C ASP A 71 -21.07 -10.27 22.03
N PHE A 72 -20.84 -8.99 22.34
CA PHE A 72 -19.51 -8.38 22.35
C PHE A 72 -18.62 -8.87 23.50
N ILE A 73 -19.20 -9.13 24.68
CA ILE A 73 -18.45 -9.72 25.82
C ILE A 73 -17.97 -11.14 25.48
N ALA A 74 -18.71 -11.89 24.67
CA ALA A 74 -18.33 -13.25 24.25
C ALA A 74 -17.18 -13.28 23.22
N LEU A 75 -16.84 -12.15 22.59
CA LEU A 75 -15.79 -12.04 21.59
C LEU A 75 -14.43 -11.75 22.25
N PRO A 76 -13.43 -12.66 22.13
CA PRO A 76 -12.17 -12.52 22.87
C PRO A 76 -11.24 -11.40 22.36
N ASN A 77 -11.51 -10.80 21.19
CA ASN A 77 -10.72 -9.70 20.63
C ASN A 77 -11.58 -8.83 19.71
N PHE A 78 -12.23 -7.78 20.24
CA PHE A 78 -12.97 -6.83 19.43
C PHE A 78 -12.41 -5.40 19.56
N ASP A 79 -12.37 -4.71 18.44
CA ASP A 79 -12.05 -3.29 18.36
C ASP A 79 -13.26 -2.53 17.87
N ILE A 80 -13.56 -1.44 18.56
CA ILE A 80 -14.59 -0.49 18.16
C ILE A 80 -13.88 0.72 17.62
N TYR A 81 -14.27 1.12 16.41
CA TYR A 81 -13.76 2.32 15.75
C TYR A 81 -14.87 3.35 15.72
N ARG A 82 -14.57 4.58 16.14
CA ARG A 82 -15.48 5.72 16.04
C ARG A 82 -15.14 6.55 14.81
N LYS A 83 -16.16 7.05 14.11
CA LYS A 83 -15.98 8.00 13.00
C LYS A 83 -15.52 9.36 13.55
N THR A 84 -14.22 9.50 13.77
CA THR A 84 -13.58 10.76 14.16
C THR A 84 -12.89 11.38 12.95
N THR A 85 -12.65 12.70 12.95
CA THR A 85 -11.87 13.38 11.91
C THR A 85 -10.53 12.68 11.64
N SER A 86 -9.86 12.17 12.68
CA SER A 86 -8.61 11.39 12.57
C SER A 86 -8.79 10.08 11.81
N PHE A 87 -9.91 9.39 11.96
CA PHE A 87 -10.23 8.15 11.25
C PHE A 87 -10.40 8.42 9.76
N THR A 88 -11.21 9.43 9.39
CA THR A 88 -11.36 9.82 7.99
C THR A 88 -10.04 10.28 7.38
N LEU A 89 -9.26 11.08 8.10
CA LEU A 89 -7.97 11.59 7.62
C LEU A 89 -6.97 10.45 7.38
N PHE A 90 -6.88 9.45 8.26
CA PHE A 90 -6.01 8.29 8.10
C PHE A 90 -6.29 7.55 6.78
N PHE A 91 -7.55 7.19 6.53
CA PHE A 91 -7.92 6.50 5.29
C PHE A 91 -7.68 7.38 4.06
N THR A 92 -8.02 8.67 4.11
CA THR A 92 -7.75 9.59 2.99
C THR A 92 -6.25 9.66 2.66
N VAL A 93 -5.37 9.77 3.67
CA VAL A 93 -3.92 9.84 3.47
C VAL A 93 -3.39 8.53 2.86
N ILE A 94 -3.82 7.37 3.36
CA ILE A 94 -3.41 6.07 2.80
C ILE A 94 -3.81 5.94 1.33
N ILE A 95 -5.03 6.36 0.99
CA ILE A 95 -5.53 6.29 -0.38
C ILE A 95 -4.71 7.20 -1.30
N LEU A 96 -4.43 8.45 -0.88
CA LEU A 96 -3.62 9.39 -1.65
C LEU A 96 -2.19 8.87 -1.88
N ILE A 97 -1.55 8.33 -0.83
CA ILE A 97 -0.21 7.72 -0.95
C ILE A 97 -0.25 6.52 -1.88
N GLY A 98 -1.29 5.67 -1.78
CA GLY A 98 -1.48 4.52 -2.67
C GLY A 98 -1.59 4.91 -4.14
N ILE A 99 -2.36 5.95 -4.45
CA ILE A 99 -2.50 6.50 -5.81
C ILE A 99 -1.15 7.05 -6.29
N LEU A 100 -0.45 7.84 -5.48
CA LEU A 100 0.85 8.41 -5.83
C LEU A 100 1.88 7.31 -6.16
N LEU A 101 1.99 6.28 -5.32
CA LEU A 101 2.89 5.15 -5.54
C LEU A 101 2.55 4.40 -6.82
N ASN A 102 1.26 4.26 -7.14
CA ASN A 102 0.81 3.62 -8.37
C ASN A 102 1.24 4.40 -9.62
N VAL A 103 1.01 5.72 -9.62
CA VAL A 103 1.42 6.60 -10.72
C VAL A 103 2.93 6.55 -10.93
N LEU A 104 3.71 6.66 -9.85
CA LEU A 104 5.17 6.56 -9.92
C LEU A 104 5.64 5.20 -10.48
N PHE A 105 4.98 4.11 -10.10
CA PHE A 105 5.29 2.78 -10.63
C PHE A 105 5.05 2.69 -12.14
N VAL A 106 3.93 3.24 -12.64
CA VAL A 106 3.61 3.25 -14.08
C VAL A 106 4.62 4.10 -14.87
N LEU A 107 5.00 5.27 -14.35
CA LEU A 107 6.00 6.12 -14.98
C LEU A 107 7.38 5.45 -15.06
N CYS A 108 7.86 4.89 -13.94
CA CYS A 108 9.12 4.14 -13.94
C CYS A 108 9.06 2.91 -14.86
N SER A 109 7.90 2.25 -14.92
CA SER A 109 7.67 1.09 -15.79
C SER A 109 7.83 1.47 -17.26
N TYR A 110 7.27 2.62 -17.63
CA TYR A 110 7.40 3.17 -18.97
C TYR A 110 8.85 3.57 -19.30
N ASP A 111 9.55 4.22 -18.37
CA ASP A 111 10.97 4.59 -18.53
C ASP A 111 11.85 3.35 -18.75
N ILE A 112 11.64 2.27 -18.00
CA ILE A 112 12.37 1.00 -18.20
C ILE A 112 12.16 0.44 -19.61
N PHE A 113 10.94 0.50 -20.16
CA PHE A 113 10.70 0.04 -21.52
C PHE A 113 11.41 0.90 -22.57
N GLN A 114 11.42 2.22 -22.39
CA GLN A 114 12.16 3.13 -23.28
C GLN A 114 13.67 2.85 -23.22
N LEU A 115 14.24 2.74 -22.02
CA LEU A 115 15.66 2.39 -21.81
C LEU A 115 16.00 1.04 -22.44
N MET A 116 15.10 0.05 -22.28
CA MET A 116 15.28 -1.27 -22.87
C MET A 116 15.32 -1.20 -24.39
N ALA A 117 14.43 -0.41 -25.03
CA ALA A 117 14.46 -0.17 -26.47
C ALA A 117 15.78 0.44 -26.95
N GLY A 118 16.37 1.36 -26.17
CA GLY A 118 17.66 1.98 -26.48
C GLY A 118 18.85 1.01 -26.42
N ILE A 119 18.86 0.06 -25.48
CA ILE A 119 19.95 -0.93 -25.35
C ILE A 119 19.80 -2.14 -26.28
N LYS A 120 18.71 -2.23 -27.07
CA LYS A 120 18.41 -3.37 -27.96
C LYS A 120 19.57 -3.76 -28.88
N LEU A 121 20.33 -2.77 -29.37
CA LEU A 121 21.48 -2.98 -30.26
C LEU A 121 22.78 -3.36 -29.51
N GLN A 122 22.84 -3.14 -28.18
CA GLN A 122 24.04 -3.36 -27.38
C GLN A 122 24.07 -4.73 -26.68
N ILE A 123 22.93 -5.42 -26.60
CA ILE A 123 22.81 -6.72 -25.92
C ILE A 123 22.32 -7.79 -26.89
N SER A 124 22.70 -9.05 -26.64
CA SER A 124 22.26 -10.15 -27.49
C SER A 124 20.73 -10.34 -27.42
N PRO A 125 20.07 -10.76 -28.52
CA PRO A 125 18.61 -10.94 -28.56
C PRO A 125 18.08 -11.84 -27.45
N LYS A 126 18.80 -12.93 -27.15
CA LYS A 126 18.45 -13.88 -26.08
C LYS A 126 18.50 -13.23 -24.68
N ARG A 127 19.47 -12.34 -24.44
CA ARG A 127 19.58 -11.63 -23.15
C ARG A 127 18.53 -10.52 -23.04
N TYR A 128 18.25 -9.80 -24.13
CA TYR A 128 17.18 -8.80 -24.24
C TYR A 128 15.81 -9.39 -23.89
N GLN A 129 15.44 -10.51 -24.52
CA GLN A 129 14.16 -11.17 -24.30
C GLN A 129 13.97 -11.53 -22.81
N LYS A 130 15.01 -12.08 -22.16
CA LYS A 130 14.96 -12.39 -20.73
C LYS A 130 14.81 -11.14 -19.84
N HIS A 131 15.34 -9.99 -20.24
CA HIS A 131 15.12 -8.73 -19.51
C HIS A 131 13.68 -8.25 -19.68
N GLN A 132 13.14 -8.31 -20.90
CA GLN A 132 11.76 -7.92 -21.22
C GLN A 132 10.73 -8.79 -20.49
N GLU A 133 10.87 -10.11 -20.54
CA GLU A 133 9.95 -11.04 -19.87
C GLU A 133 9.91 -10.81 -18.36
N ALA A 134 11.06 -10.55 -17.74
CA ALA A 134 11.11 -10.24 -16.31
C ALA A 134 10.43 -8.89 -15.98
N VAL A 135 10.58 -7.86 -16.81
CA VAL A 135 9.91 -6.57 -16.62
C VAL A 135 8.39 -6.73 -16.76
N ILE A 136 7.93 -7.43 -17.80
CA ILE A 136 6.50 -7.75 -18.01
C ILE A 136 5.96 -8.54 -16.81
N SER A 137 6.69 -9.56 -16.35
CA SER A 137 6.28 -10.36 -15.19
C SER A 137 6.07 -9.49 -13.94
N ILE A 138 6.97 -8.54 -13.67
CA ILE A 138 6.83 -7.64 -12.53
C ILE A 138 5.61 -6.72 -12.68
N MET A 139 5.32 -6.23 -13.89
CA MET A 139 4.12 -5.43 -14.13
C MET A 139 2.84 -6.22 -13.94
N VAL A 140 2.80 -7.47 -14.42
CA VAL A 140 1.67 -8.37 -14.20
C VAL A 140 1.48 -8.62 -12.71
N GLN A 141 2.56 -8.94 -11.97
CA GLN A 141 2.50 -9.16 -10.52
C GLN A 141 2.00 -7.92 -9.75
N PHE A 142 2.41 -6.73 -10.18
CA PHE A 142 1.92 -5.48 -9.61
C PHE A 142 0.44 -5.23 -9.95
N GLY A 143 0.05 -5.44 -11.21
CA GLY A 143 -1.34 -5.37 -11.65
C GLY A 143 -2.26 -6.31 -10.88
N THR A 144 -1.87 -7.58 -10.74
CA THR A 144 -2.58 -8.57 -9.92
C THR A 144 -2.69 -8.11 -8.48
N SER A 145 -1.62 -7.56 -7.90
CA SER A 145 -1.66 -7.03 -6.54
C SER A 145 -2.70 -5.91 -6.39
N ILE A 146 -2.74 -4.93 -7.31
CA ILE A 146 -3.76 -3.86 -7.26
C ILE A 146 -5.17 -4.45 -7.30
N ILE A 147 -5.42 -5.40 -8.20
CA ILE A 147 -6.73 -6.06 -8.34
C ILE A 147 -7.12 -6.74 -7.02
N CYS A 148 -6.18 -7.40 -6.34
CA CYS A 148 -6.44 -8.02 -5.03
C CYS A 148 -6.75 -7.00 -3.92
N PHE A 149 -6.33 -5.74 -4.05
CA PHE A 149 -6.63 -4.68 -3.09
C PHE A 149 -7.98 -3.99 -3.34
N VAL A 150 -8.61 -4.21 -4.50
CA VAL A 150 -9.92 -3.63 -4.83
C VAL A 150 -11.02 -4.05 -3.84
N PRO A 151 -11.20 -5.35 -3.48
CA PRO A 151 -12.25 -5.73 -2.53
C PRO A 151 -12.06 -5.13 -1.12
N PRO A 152 -10.87 -5.19 -0.49
CA PRO A 152 -10.62 -4.50 0.79
C PRO A 152 -10.88 -3.00 0.72
N PHE A 153 -10.54 -2.36 -0.40
CA PHE A 153 -10.76 -0.93 -0.61
C PHE A 153 -12.26 -0.58 -0.64
N PHE A 154 -13.06 -1.35 -1.38
CA PHE A 154 -14.51 -1.16 -1.38
C PHE A 154 -15.13 -1.39 0.00
N LEU A 155 -14.68 -2.42 0.73
CA LEU A 155 -15.12 -2.66 2.11
C LEU A 155 -14.81 -1.46 3.01
N ALA A 156 -13.60 -0.88 2.93
CA ALA A 156 -13.24 0.30 3.69
C ALA A 156 -14.14 1.52 3.38
N ILE A 157 -14.47 1.75 2.10
CA ILE A 157 -15.40 2.81 1.69
C ILE A 157 -16.79 2.58 2.30
N ILE A 158 -17.31 1.35 2.19
CA ILE A 158 -18.63 1.00 2.73
C ILE A 158 -18.67 1.25 4.25
N ILE A 159 -17.62 0.84 4.96
CA ILE A 159 -17.46 1.08 6.40
C ILE A 159 -17.47 2.58 6.69
N ILE A 160 -16.64 3.39 6.02
CA ILE A 160 -16.58 4.85 6.25
C ILE A 160 -17.93 5.54 5.96
N ALA A 161 -18.64 5.08 4.94
CA ALA A 161 -19.95 5.60 4.55
C ALA A 161 -21.01 5.27 5.62
N HIS A 162 -21.15 4.00 5.99
CA HIS A 162 -22.24 3.52 6.87
C HIS A 162 -21.96 3.72 8.36
N ILE A 163 -20.70 3.80 8.78
CA ILE A 163 -20.37 4.01 10.21
C ILE A 163 -20.90 5.35 10.73
N GLY A 164 -21.07 6.35 9.87
CA GLY A 164 -21.70 7.61 10.26
C GLY A 164 -23.22 7.51 10.47
N GLU A 165 -23.89 6.63 9.73
CA GLU A 165 -25.34 6.40 9.86
C GLU A 165 -25.66 5.51 11.06
N ALA A 166 -24.79 4.53 11.34
CA ALA A 166 -24.91 3.64 12.50
C ALA A 166 -24.69 4.35 13.84
N GLN A 167 -23.89 5.43 13.87
CA GLN A 167 -23.57 6.20 15.08
C GLN A 167 -24.54 7.38 15.35
N SER A 168 -25.50 7.62 14.46
CA SER A 168 -26.47 8.74 14.56
C SER A 168 -27.86 8.30 15.03
N LYS A 169 -28.04 7.03 15.42
CA LYS A 169 -29.24 6.50 16.08
C LYS A 169 -28.98 6.34 17.56
#